data_AF-A0A6S6P8T4-F1
#
_entry.id   AF-A0A6S6P8T4-F1
#
_cell.length_a   1.000
_cell.length_b   1.000
_cell.length_c   1.000
_cell.angle_alpha   90.00
_cell.angle_beta   90.00
_cell.angle_gamma   90.00
#
_symmetry.space_group_name_H-M   'P 1'
#
loop_
_entity.id
_entity.type
_entity.pdbx_description
1 polymer ?
#
loop_
_entity_poly.entity_id
_entity_poly.type
_entity_poly.pdbx_seq_one_letter_code
_entity_poly.pdbx_strand_id
1 'polypeptide(L)'
;MLGAGAIRSRGGVTVAQSPDDALFTPMPENAIHAGVIQHQASAADIGALLTKLADRDIEEREMEPDARMDLENRIAMGRRYSAHFDSDALGPPSGYSCPDCNGSLVVVAEDGFRCQVGHAWTAEALLEARDHEVENALWIAVRSLQEKAKLSRRLADTAGAGMVGRRYLEAAEEAEQALDVLAERLSDAPAGTGERGDV
;
A
#
# COMPACT_ATOMS: atom_id res chain seq x y z
N MET A 1 -5.83 14.34 2.31
CA MET A 1 -6.15 13.67 3.60
C MET A 1 -7.65 13.68 3.87
N LEU A 2 -8.26 12.50 3.94
CA LEU A 2 -9.70 12.35 4.16
C LEU A 2 -10.11 12.74 5.59
N GLY A 3 -9.31 12.40 6.60
CA GLY A 3 -9.64 12.66 8.02
C GLY A 3 -9.76 14.14 8.36
N ALA A 4 -8.75 14.97 8.05
CA ALA A 4 -8.83 16.41 8.28
C ALA A 4 -9.95 17.08 7.46
N GLY A 5 -10.19 16.61 6.23
CA GLY A 5 -11.33 17.03 5.42
C GLY A 5 -12.67 16.74 6.09
N ALA A 6 -12.84 15.56 6.68
CA ALA A 6 -14.04 15.16 7.41
C ALA A 6 -14.25 16.00 8.70
N ILE A 7 -13.17 16.33 9.42
CA ILE A 7 -13.26 17.25 10.56
C ILE A 7 -13.79 18.61 10.11
N ARG A 8 -13.22 19.16 9.03
CA ARG A 8 -13.60 20.47 8.49
C ARG A 8 -15.02 20.51 7.94
N SER A 9 -15.47 19.47 7.23
CA SER A 9 -16.84 19.41 6.69
C SER A 9 -17.89 19.38 7.79
N ARG A 10 -17.52 18.95 8.99
CA ARG A 10 -18.36 18.94 10.19
C ARG A 10 -18.22 20.18 11.08
N GLY A 11 -17.56 21.23 10.58
CA GLY A 11 -17.35 22.48 11.32
C GLY A 11 -16.26 22.42 12.38
N GLY A 12 -15.52 21.31 12.47
CA GLY A 12 -14.32 21.23 13.28
C GLY A 12 -13.19 22.08 12.70
N VAL A 13 -12.18 22.33 13.52
CA VAL A 13 -11.02 23.13 13.13
C VAL A 13 -9.78 22.30 12.94
N THR A 14 -9.10 22.52 11.82
CA THR A 14 -7.96 21.74 11.39
C THR A 14 -6.67 22.52 11.53
N VAL A 15 -5.69 21.88 12.15
CA VAL A 15 -4.35 22.42 12.39
C VAL A 15 -3.35 21.43 11.80
N ALA A 16 -2.37 21.94 11.05
CA ALA A 16 -1.20 21.17 10.64
C ALA A 16 0.05 21.75 11.29
N GLN A 17 1.01 20.87 11.59
CA GLN A 17 2.36 21.30 11.91
C GLN A 17 3.03 21.89 10.66
N SER A 18 3.89 22.90 10.84
CA SER A 18 4.69 23.47 9.76
C SER A 18 5.53 22.36 9.09
N PRO A 19 5.55 22.28 7.74
CA PRO A 19 6.42 21.33 7.04
C PRO A 19 7.90 21.47 7.43
N ASP A 20 8.35 22.70 7.70
CA ASP A 20 9.74 23.05 8.01
C ASP A 20 10.28 22.41 9.30
N ASP A 21 9.40 22.05 10.25
CA ASP A 21 9.80 21.43 11.52
C ASP A 21 9.14 20.06 11.77
N ALA A 22 8.45 19.53 10.76
CA ALA A 22 7.82 18.22 10.81
C ALA A 22 8.85 17.10 10.55
N LEU A 23 8.85 16.07 11.41
CA LEU A 23 9.68 14.87 11.21
C LEU A 23 9.28 14.07 9.95
N PHE A 24 8.03 14.19 9.52
CA PHE A 24 7.47 13.53 8.36
C PHE A 24 6.75 14.54 7.47
N THR A 25 7.52 15.38 6.79
CA THR A 25 7.08 16.50 5.93
C THR A 25 5.96 16.18 4.94
N PRO A 26 5.93 15.01 4.26
CA PRO A 26 4.87 14.71 3.30
C PRO A 26 3.46 14.71 3.91
N MET A 27 3.33 14.46 5.21
CA MET A 27 2.05 14.44 5.89
C MET A 27 1.41 15.85 5.95
N PRO A 28 2.00 16.87 6.61
CA PRO A 28 1.43 18.21 6.61
C PRO A 28 1.32 18.82 5.21
N GLU A 29 2.28 18.59 4.30
CA GLU A 29 2.20 19.10 2.91
C GLU A 29 0.98 18.61 2.17
N ASN A 30 0.73 17.30 2.19
CA ASN A 30 -0.45 16.71 1.54
C ASN A 30 -1.77 17.23 2.13
N ALA A 31 -1.80 17.53 3.44
CA ALA A 31 -2.98 18.12 4.06
C ALA A 31 -3.19 19.58 3.63
N ILE A 32 -2.11 20.36 3.55
CA ILE A 32 -2.12 21.76 3.12
C ILE A 32 -2.52 21.86 1.65
N HIS A 33 -1.91 21.07 0.76
CA HIS A 33 -2.23 21.02 -0.66
C HIS A 33 -3.68 20.60 -0.92
N ALA A 34 -4.23 19.71 -0.09
CA ALA A 34 -5.64 19.34 -0.16
C ALA A 34 -6.62 20.45 0.26
N GLY A 35 -6.13 21.60 0.76
CA GLY A 35 -6.96 22.75 1.13
C GLY A 35 -7.84 22.51 2.37
N VAL A 36 -7.49 21.52 3.20
CA VAL A 36 -8.29 21.12 4.38
C VAL A 36 -7.76 21.69 5.69
N ILE A 37 -6.64 22.41 5.69
CA ILE A 37 -5.99 22.98 6.88
C ILE A 37 -6.32 24.46 7.04
N GLN A 38 -6.76 24.87 8.24
CA GLN A 38 -7.10 26.26 8.55
C GLN A 38 -5.99 27.01 9.29
N HIS A 39 -5.17 26.29 10.07
CA HIS A 39 -4.04 26.87 10.77
C HIS A 39 -2.79 26.03 10.57
N GLN A 40 -1.67 26.71 10.39
CA GLN A 40 -0.33 26.11 10.42
C GLN A 40 0.43 26.70 11.59
N ALA A 41 1.16 25.87 12.32
CA ALA A 41 1.98 26.30 13.45
C ALA A 41 3.22 25.42 13.59
N SER A 42 4.30 25.98 14.15
CA SER A 42 5.47 25.20 14.55
C SER A 42 5.10 24.17 15.63
N ALA A 43 5.88 23.11 15.78
CA ALA A 43 5.71 22.13 16.86
C ALA A 43 5.63 22.81 18.24
N ALA A 44 6.45 23.83 18.45
CA ALA A 44 6.51 24.59 19.70
C ALA A 44 5.23 25.41 19.96
N ASP A 45 4.60 25.92 18.90
CA ASP A 45 3.46 26.84 19.00
C ASP A 45 2.09 26.14 18.94
N ILE A 46 2.03 24.88 18.49
CA ILE A 46 0.78 24.10 18.39
C ILE A 46 0.05 24.06 19.73
N GLY A 47 0.76 23.89 20.85
CA GLY A 47 0.13 23.84 22.18
C GLY A 47 -0.62 25.13 22.51
N ALA A 48 0.02 26.28 22.33
CA ALA A 48 -0.58 27.58 22.57
C ALA A 48 -1.75 27.88 21.61
N LEU A 49 -1.63 27.44 20.36
CA LEU A 49 -2.72 27.52 19.39
C LEU A 49 -3.92 26.67 19.84
N LEU A 50 -3.71 25.42 20.24
CA LEU A 50 -4.77 24.53 20.72
C LEU A 50 -5.50 25.11 21.94
N THR A 51 -4.78 25.74 22.89
CA THR A 51 -5.42 26.43 24.02
C THR A 51 -6.37 27.53 23.55
N LYS A 52 -5.92 28.41 22.65
CA LYS A 52 -6.77 29.48 22.09
C LYS A 52 -7.99 28.92 21.34
N LEU A 53 -7.79 27.81 20.64
CA LEU A 53 -8.84 27.13 19.89
C LEU A 53 -9.82 26.36 20.79
N ALA A 54 -9.42 25.95 21.98
CA ALA A 54 -10.29 25.29 22.95
C ALA A 54 -11.20 26.28 23.69
N ASP A 55 -10.73 27.52 23.91
CA ASP A 55 -11.49 28.57 24.60
C ASP A 55 -12.57 29.25 23.74
N ARG A 56 -12.75 28.82 22.48
CA ARG A 56 -13.78 29.39 21.60
C ARG A 56 -15.16 28.87 22.00
N ASP A 57 -16.18 29.71 21.80
CA ASP A 57 -17.57 29.22 21.82
C ASP A 57 -17.79 28.30 20.61
N ILE A 58 -18.19 27.06 20.88
CA ILE A 58 -18.51 26.06 19.87
C ILE A 58 -20.02 25.95 19.78
N GLU A 59 -20.58 26.31 18.63
CA GLU A 59 -21.97 26.00 18.33
C GLU A 59 -22.11 24.50 18.08
N GLU A 60 -22.89 23.81 18.92
CA GLU A 60 -23.28 22.44 18.65
C GLU A 60 -24.15 22.40 17.39
N ARG A 61 -23.72 21.59 16.42
CA ARG A 61 -24.47 21.34 15.19
C ARG A 61 -25.03 19.94 15.25
N GLU A 62 -26.34 19.81 15.14
CA GLU A 62 -26.93 18.53 14.78
C GLU A 62 -26.51 18.19 13.35
N MET A 63 -25.90 17.02 13.20
CA MET A 63 -25.43 16.52 11.91
C MET A 63 -25.98 15.13 11.68
N GLU A 64 -26.45 14.88 10.47
CA GLU A 64 -26.81 13.53 10.07
C GLU A 64 -25.56 12.62 10.09
N PRO A 65 -25.72 11.35 10.51
CA PRO A 65 -24.69 10.34 10.38
C PRO A 65 -24.26 10.20 8.91
N ASP A 66 -22.95 10.12 8.67
CA ASP A 66 -22.41 9.84 7.34
C ASP A 66 -22.09 8.35 7.27
N ALA A 67 -22.83 7.63 6.42
CA ALA A 67 -22.69 6.18 6.25
C ALA A 67 -21.26 5.75 5.87
N ARG A 68 -20.51 6.60 5.14
CA ARG A 68 -19.11 6.34 4.77
C ARG A 68 -18.20 6.50 5.98
N MET A 69 -18.40 7.54 6.79
CA MET A 69 -17.64 7.71 8.05
C MET A 69 -17.96 6.61 9.06
N ASP A 70 -19.22 6.17 9.14
CA ASP A 70 -19.62 5.06 10.00
C ASP A 70 -18.97 3.74 9.56
N LEU A 71 -18.86 3.51 8.25
CA LEU A 71 -18.13 2.38 7.70
C LEU A 71 -16.64 2.46 8.03
N GLU A 72 -16.00 3.61 7.82
CA GLU A 72 -14.59 3.83 8.17
C GLU A 72 -14.33 3.60 9.66
N ASN A 73 -15.18 4.12 10.53
CA ASN A 73 -15.10 3.91 11.97
C ASN A 73 -15.31 2.43 12.34
N ARG A 74 -16.27 1.75 11.70
CA ARG A 74 -16.52 0.31 11.92
C ARG A 74 -15.33 -0.55 11.49
N ILE A 75 -14.63 -0.18 10.42
CA ILE A 75 -13.41 -0.86 9.99
C ILE A 75 -12.27 -0.58 10.99
N ALA A 76 -12.05 0.68 11.36
CA ALA A 76 -10.98 1.09 12.27
C ALA A 76 -11.15 0.50 13.68
N MET A 77 -12.38 0.45 14.19
CA MET A 77 -12.75 -0.11 15.48
C MET A 77 -13.06 -1.62 15.41
N GLY A 78 -13.06 -2.19 14.20
CA GLY A 78 -13.30 -3.61 13.96
C GLY A 78 -12.23 -4.46 14.66
N ARG A 79 -12.66 -5.50 15.36
CA ARG A 79 -11.70 -6.46 15.92
C ARG A 79 -10.98 -7.14 14.76
N ARG A 80 -9.65 -7.11 14.75
CA ARG A 80 -8.76 -7.75 13.75
C ARG A 80 -9.06 -9.23 13.48
N TYR A 81 -9.84 -9.88 14.34
CA TYR A 81 -10.23 -11.30 14.28
C TYR A 81 -11.74 -11.53 14.49
N SER A 82 -12.61 -10.56 14.21
CA SER A 82 -14.06 -10.82 14.27
C SER A 82 -14.45 -11.80 13.16
N ALA A 83 -14.91 -12.99 13.54
CA ALA A 83 -15.35 -14.05 12.62
C ALA A 83 -16.60 -13.69 11.79
N HIS A 84 -17.25 -12.57 12.09
CA HIS A 84 -18.47 -12.09 11.42
C HIS A 84 -18.22 -10.67 10.95
N PHE A 85 -17.56 -10.54 9.81
CA PHE A 85 -17.55 -9.31 9.02
C PHE A 85 -18.55 -9.50 7.89
N ASP A 86 -19.62 -8.70 7.88
CA ASP A 86 -20.62 -8.74 6.82
C ASP A 86 -20.02 -8.10 5.57
N SER A 87 -19.54 -8.94 4.63
CA SER A 87 -18.92 -8.49 3.39
C SER A 87 -19.88 -7.70 2.52
N ASP A 88 -21.18 -7.98 2.63
CA ASP A 88 -22.22 -7.35 1.82
C ASP A 88 -22.47 -5.90 2.30
N ALA A 89 -22.13 -5.60 3.55
CA ALA A 89 -22.26 -4.26 4.14
C ALA A 89 -21.12 -3.28 3.74
N LEU A 90 -20.05 -3.77 3.09
CA LEU A 90 -18.88 -2.96 2.72
C LEU A 90 -18.99 -2.37 1.30
N GLY A 91 -19.70 -3.04 0.39
CA GLY A 91 -19.80 -2.66 -1.02
C GLY A 91 -19.60 -3.87 -1.95
N PRO A 92 -19.81 -3.71 -3.27
CA PRO A 92 -19.65 -4.80 -4.22
C PRO A 92 -18.19 -5.27 -4.30
N PRO A 93 -17.95 -6.57 -4.54
CA PRO A 93 -16.61 -7.09 -4.75
C PRO A 93 -15.98 -6.43 -5.99
N SER A 94 -14.73 -5.99 -5.85
CA SER A 94 -14.00 -5.32 -6.94
C SER A 94 -13.38 -6.31 -7.94
N GLY A 95 -13.20 -7.58 -7.54
CA GLY A 95 -12.42 -8.56 -8.29
C GLY A 95 -10.90 -8.44 -8.09
N TYR A 96 -10.42 -7.44 -7.34
CA TYR A 96 -9.01 -7.28 -6.99
C TYR A 96 -8.67 -7.92 -5.64
N SER A 97 -7.39 -8.26 -5.46
CA SER A 97 -6.84 -8.77 -4.21
C SER A 97 -5.95 -7.73 -3.53
N CYS A 98 -6.00 -7.68 -2.21
CA CYS A 98 -5.21 -6.76 -1.40
C CYS A 98 -3.72 -7.15 -1.46
N PRO A 99 -2.82 -6.23 -1.81
CA PRO A 99 -1.38 -6.51 -1.87
C PRO A 99 -0.79 -7.02 -0.56
N ASP A 100 -1.22 -6.49 0.57
CA ASP A 100 -0.58 -6.78 1.87
C ASP A 100 -1.00 -8.12 2.48
N CYS A 101 -2.19 -8.63 2.16
CA CYS A 101 -2.75 -9.81 2.82
C CYS A 101 -3.43 -10.81 1.88
N ASN A 102 -3.43 -10.55 0.59
CA ASN A 102 -4.03 -11.38 -0.45
C ASN A 102 -5.56 -11.60 -0.30
N GLY A 103 -6.22 -10.80 0.55
CA GLY A 103 -7.67 -10.85 0.78
C GLY A 103 -8.46 -10.10 -0.31
N SER A 104 -9.74 -10.45 -0.48
CA SER A 104 -10.61 -9.80 -1.47
C SER A 104 -10.83 -8.31 -1.15
N LEU A 105 -10.74 -7.46 -2.18
CA LEU A 105 -11.06 -6.04 -2.08
C LEU A 105 -12.50 -5.76 -2.51
N VAL A 106 -13.15 -4.84 -1.81
CA VAL A 106 -14.47 -4.28 -2.15
C VAL A 106 -14.33 -2.82 -2.58
N VAL A 107 -15.24 -2.36 -3.43
CA VAL A 107 -15.32 -0.95 -3.84
C VAL A 107 -16.12 -0.17 -2.79
N VAL A 108 -15.53 0.88 -2.24
CA VAL A 108 -16.16 1.74 -1.22
C VAL A 108 -16.42 3.17 -1.69
N ALA A 109 -15.82 3.57 -2.81
CA ALA A 109 -16.00 4.85 -3.48
C ALA A 109 -15.57 4.71 -4.95
N GLU A 110 -15.80 5.74 -5.77
CA GLU A 110 -15.46 5.75 -7.21
C GLU A 110 -14.02 5.25 -7.49
N ASP A 111 -13.04 5.69 -6.68
CA ASP A 111 -11.63 5.26 -6.77
C ASP A 111 -11.08 4.67 -5.45
N GLY A 112 -11.94 4.09 -4.62
CA GLY A 112 -11.58 3.64 -3.27
C GLY A 112 -11.82 2.16 -3.05
N PHE A 113 -10.80 1.45 -2.55
CA PHE A 113 -10.87 0.03 -2.23
C PHE A 113 -10.60 -0.24 -0.75
N ARG A 114 -11.25 -1.28 -0.22
CA ARG A 114 -11.02 -1.76 1.15
C ARG A 114 -10.89 -3.27 1.19
N CYS A 115 -9.94 -3.74 2.01
CA CYS A 115 -9.82 -5.14 2.36
C CYS A 115 -10.66 -5.44 3.61
N GLN A 116 -11.09 -6.68 3.75
CA GLN A 116 -11.84 -7.18 4.91
C GLN A 116 -11.10 -7.02 6.24
N VAL A 117 -9.77 -6.96 6.21
CA VAL A 117 -8.95 -6.78 7.42
C VAL A 117 -8.58 -5.31 7.70
N GLY A 118 -9.06 -4.37 6.87
CA GLY A 118 -8.94 -2.92 7.10
C GLY A 118 -7.90 -2.19 6.27
N HIS A 119 -7.15 -2.86 5.39
CA HIS A 119 -6.28 -2.16 4.43
C HIS A 119 -7.11 -1.34 3.44
N ALA A 120 -6.54 -0.19 3.06
CA ALA A 120 -7.21 0.86 2.33
C ALA A 120 -6.35 1.32 1.16
N TRP A 121 -6.95 1.36 -0.03
CA TRP A 121 -6.25 1.72 -1.25
C TRP A 121 -7.04 2.77 -2.03
N THR A 122 -6.34 3.72 -2.65
CA THR A 122 -6.86 4.44 -3.82
C THR A 122 -6.57 3.62 -5.09
N ALA A 123 -7.16 3.97 -6.22
CA ALA A 123 -6.88 3.31 -7.49
C ALA A 123 -5.39 3.41 -7.88
N GLU A 124 -4.77 4.57 -7.72
CA GLU A 124 -3.36 4.81 -8.06
C GLU A 124 -2.43 4.02 -7.14
N ALA A 125 -2.67 4.06 -5.83
CA ALA A 125 -1.85 3.32 -4.86
C ALA A 125 -1.99 1.79 -5.07
N LEU A 126 -3.18 1.32 -5.46
CA LEU A 126 -3.38 -0.09 -5.78
C LEU A 126 -2.59 -0.49 -7.04
N LEU A 127 -2.58 0.36 -8.06
CA LEU A 127 -1.82 0.14 -9.30
C LEU A 127 -0.32 0.11 -9.03
N GLU A 128 0.22 1.08 -8.30
CA GLU A 128 1.63 1.11 -7.89
C GLU A 128 2.01 -0.14 -7.07
N ALA A 129 1.13 -0.58 -6.17
CA ALA A 129 1.35 -1.82 -5.43
C ALA A 129 1.31 -3.08 -6.32
N ARG A 130 0.59 -3.06 -7.46
CA ARG A 130 0.67 -4.15 -8.45
C ARG A 130 2.02 -4.16 -9.14
N ASP A 131 2.57 -3.00 -9.47
CA ASP A 131 3.89 -2.90 -10.10
C ASP A 131 4.96 -3.51 -9.18
N HIS A 132 4.96 -3.13 -7.89
CA HIS A 132 5.87 -3.72 -6.91
C HIS A 132 5.69 -5.23 -6.73
N GLU A 133 4.46 -5.74 -6.77
CA GLU A 133 4.24 -7.19 -6.72
C GLU A 133 4.80 -7.92 -7.94
N VAL A 134 4.61 -7.35 -9.13
CA VAL A 134 5.16 -7.90 -10.37
C VAL A 134 6.68 -7.90 -10.32
N GLU A 135 7.30 -6.80 -9.93
CA GLU A 135 8.75 -6.70 -9.74
C GLU A 135 9.27 -7.74 -8.76
N ASN A 136 8.62 -7.88 -7.60
CA ASN A 136 9.01 -8.86 -6.59
C ASN A 136 8.86 -10.30 -7.10
N ALA A 137 7.76 -10.62 -7.81
CA ALA A 137 7.54 -11.93 -8.40
C ALA A 137 8.62 -12.28 -9.44
N LEU A 138 9.00 -11.31 -10.28
CA LEU A 138 10.08 -11.46 -11.25
C LEU A 138 11.42 -11.69 -10.57
N TRP A 139 11.72 -10.94 -9.50
CA TRP A 139 12.94 -11.12 -8.73
C TRP A 139 13.01 -12.51 -8.07
N ILE A 140 11.90 -12.97 -7.50
CA ILE A 140 11.76 -14.33 -6.95
C ILE A 140 11.98 -15.38 -8.04
N ALA A 141 11.44 -15.18 -9.24
CA ALA A 141 11.60 -16.10 -10.36
C ALA A 141 13.08 -16.21 -10.80
N VAL A 142 13.76 -15.07 -11.00
CA VAL A 142 15.19 -15.00 -11.33
C VAL A 142 16.01 -15.76 -10.28
N ARG A 143 15.82 -15.43 -9.00
CA ARG A 143 16.53 -16.09 -7.90
C ARG A 143 16.26 -17.60 -7.88
N SER A 144 15.00 -18.00 -8.04
CA SER A 144 14.60 -19.42 -7.99
C SER A 144 15.20 -20.23 -9.15
N LEU A 145 15.28 -19.64 -10.35
CA LEU A 145 15.93 -20.27 -11.51
C LEU A 145 17.43 -20.43 -11.30
N GLN A 146 18.11 -19.41 -10.78
CA GLN A 146 19.54 -19.48 -10.41
C GLN A 146 19.80 -20.59 -9.38
N GLU A 147 18.97 -20.66 -8.33
CA GLU A 147 19.07 -21.70 -7.31
C GLU A 147 18.80 -23.10 -7.89
N LYS A 148 17.78 -23.25 -8.77
CA LYS A 148 17.47 -24.51 -9.47
C LYS A 148 18.63 -24.98 -10.35
N ALA A 149 19.24 -24.08 -11.13
CA ALA A 149 20.39 -24.40 -11.99
C ALA A 149 21.58 -24.89 -11.15
N LYS A 150 21.97 -24.11 -10.13
CA LYS A 150 23.09 -24.42 -9.24
C LYS A 150 22.90 -25.74 -8.51
N LEU A 151 21.71 -26.00 -7.97
CA LEU A 151 21.41 -27.26 -7.28
C LEU A 151 21.45 -28.44 -8.24
N SER A 152 20.86 -28.30 -9.43
CA SER A 152 20.83 -29.35 -10.45
C SER A 152 22.23 -29.74 -10.90
N ARG A 153 23.14 -28.77 -11.13
CA ARG A 153 24.55 -29.06 -11.44
C ARG A 153 25.25 -29.83 -10.32
N ARG A 154 25.08 -29.39 -9.07
CA ARG A 154 25.66 -30.08 -7.91
C ARG A 154 25.17 -31.53 -7.78
N LEU A 155 23.89 -31.77 -8.07
CA LEU A 155 23.31 -33.12 -8.07
C LEU A 155 23.85 -33.96 -9.22
N ALA A 156 24.05 -33.38 -10.41
CA ALA A 156 24.68 -34.05 -11.53
C ALA A 156 26.11 -34.49 -11.20
N ASP A 157 26.93 -33.59 -10.62
CA ASP A 157 28.30 -33.87 -10.22
C ASP A 157 28.37 -35.01 -9.20
N THR A 158 27.40 -35.05 -8.27
CA THR A 158 27.33 -36.10 -7.24
C THR A 158 26.87 -37.44 -7.80
N ALA A 159 25.90 -37.43 -8.73
CA ALA A 159 25.37 -38.64 -9.35
C ALA A 159 26.37 -39.29 -10.33
N GLY A 160 27.27 -38.49 -10.91
CA GLY A 160 28.26 -38.96 -11.87
C GLY A 160 27.64 -39.41 -13.20
N ALA A 161 28.37 -40.26 -13.94
CA ALA A 161 27.93 -40.73 -15.25
C ALA A 161 26.73 -41.67 -15.14
N GLY A 162 25.67 -41.37 -15.89
CA GLY A 162 24.48 -42.21 -15.97
C GLY A 162 23.21 -41.42 -16.28
N MET A 163 22.09 -42.14 -16.36
CA MET A 163 20.79 -41.57 -16.70
C MET A 163 20.35 -40.49 -15.69
N VAL A 164 20.64 -40.70 -14.41
CA VAL A 164 20.29 -39.76 -13.32
C VAL A 164 21.10 -38.46 -13.42
N GLY A 165 22.42 -38.56 -13.61
CA GLY A 165 23.28 -37.39 -13.81
C GLY A 165 22.86 -36.58 -15.05
N ARG A 166 22.56 -37.28 -16.17
CA ARG A 166 22.08 -36.62 -17.39
C ARG A 166 20.77 -35.87 -17.20
N ARG A 167 19.81 -36.45 -16.46
CA ARG A 167 18.55 -35.78 -16.11
C ARG A 167 18.79 -34.49 -15.30
N TYR A 168 19.75 -34.50 -14.37
CA TYR A 168 20.08 -33.30 -13.59
C TYR A 168 20.78 -32.24 -14.44
N LEU A 169 21.62 -32.63 -15.41
CA LEU A 169 22.20 -31.69 -16.37
C LEU A 169 21.11 -31.05 -17.25
N GLU A 170 20.19 -31.84 -17.80
CA GLU A 170 19.05 -31.34 -18.57
C GLU A 170 18.21 -30.33 -17.76
N ALA A 171 17.96 -30.62 -16.47
CA ALA A 171 17.23 -29.70 -15.59
C ALA A 171 18.01 -28.41 -15.25
N ALA A 172 19.35 -28.47 -15.23
CA ALA A 172 20.19 -27.29 -15.04
C ALA A 172 20.17 -26.40 -16.29
N GLU A 173 20.35 -26.99 -17.46
CA GLU A 173 20.34 -26.28 -18.75
C GLU A 173 18.99 -25.61 -19.01
N GLU A 174 17.87 -26.29 -18.73
CA GLU A 174 16.53 -25.70 -18.82
C GLU A 174 16.36 -24.48 -17.91
N ALA A 175 16.86 -24.55 -16.67
CA ALA A 175 16.77 -23.46 -15.71
C ALA A 175 17.63 -22.25 -16.12
N GLU A 176 18.83 -22.49 -16.67
CA GLU A 176 19.71 -21.44 -17.21
C GLU A 176 19.11 -20.78 -18.44
N GLN A 177 18.58 -21.57 -19.37
CA GLN A 177 17.93 -21.02 -20.56
C GLN A 177 16.72 -20.14 -20.20
N ALA A 178 15.91 -20.57 -19.22
CA ALA A 178 14.80 -19.76 -18.72
C ALA A 178 15.29 -18.47 -18.03
N LEU A 179 16.40 -18.55 -17.29
CA LEU A 179 17.03 -17.40 -16.64
C LEU A 179 17.54 -16.38 -17.66
N ASP A 180 18.21 -16.83 -18.71
CA ASP A 180 18.77 -15.96 -19.76
C ASP A 180 17.67 -15.19 -20.47
N VAL A 181 16.59 -15.87 -20.86
CA VAL A 181 15.42 -15.24 -21.48
C VAL A 181 14.79 -14.21 -20.54
N LEU A 182 14.64 -14.53 -19.26
CA LEU A 182 14.06 -13.60 -18.28
C LEU A 182 14.96 -12.38 -18.07
N ALA A 183 16.28 -12.58 -17.91
CA ALA A 183 17.24 -11.51 -17.70
C ALA A 183 17.36 -10.56 -18.90
N GLU A 184 17.35 -11.10 -20.12
CA GLU A 184 17.34 -10.31 -21.36
C GLU A 184 16.11 -9.38 -21.39
N ARG A 185 14.92 -9.94 -21.15
CA ARG A 185 13.67 -9.17 -21.19
C ARG A 185 13.55 -8.13 -20.09
N LEU A 186 14.09 -8.40 -18.90
CA LEU A 186 14.11 -7.44 -17.80
C LEU A 186 15.14 -6.32 -18.01
N SER A 187 16.22 -6.59 -18.75
CA SER A 187 17.24 -5.58 -19.05
C SER A 187 16.81 -4.62 -20.18
N ASP A 188 16.00 -5.11 -21.11
CA ASP A 188 15.43 -4.32 -22.21
C ASP A 188 14.19 -3.51 -21.79
N ALA A 189 13.61 -3.81 -20.63
CA ALA A 189 12.49 -3.05 -20.11
C ALA A 189 12.98 -1.63 -19.74
N PRO A 190 12.31 -0.56 -20.22
CA PRO A 190 12.67 0.79 -19.80
C PRO A 190 12.56 0.84 -18.27
N ALA A 191 13.65 1.23 -17.61
CA ALA A 191 13.66 1.42 -16.17
C ALA A 191 12.46 2.30 -15.82
N GLY A 192 11.51 1.74 -15.06
CA GLY A 192 10.34 2.47 -14.61
C GLY A 192 10.81 3.79 -14.03
N THR A 193 10.21 4.88 -14.48
CA THR A 193 10.47 6.25 -14.00
C THR A 193 10.01 6.35 -12.55
N GLY A 194 10.75 5.73 -11.64
CA GLY A 194 10.79 6.10 -10.24
C GLY A 194 11.58 7.40 -10.14
N GLU A 195 10.94 8.50 -10.51
CA GLU A 195 11.41 9.82 -10.12
C GLU A 195 11.45 9.84 -8.58
N ARG A 196 12.66 9.69 -8.05
CA ARG A 196 13.02 10.22 -6.74
C ARG A 196 12.74 11.71 -6.82
N GLY A 197 11.62 12.14 -6.26
CA GLY A 197 11.33 13.54 -6.03
C GLY A 197 12.31 14.08 -4.98
N ASP A 198 13.49 14.50 -5.44
CA ASP A 198 14.20 15.62 -4.84
C ASP A 198 13.43 16.88 -5.27
N VAL A 199 12.69 17.50 -4.35
CA VAL A 199 12.70 18.95 -3.98
C VAL A 199 11.83 19.09 -2.73
#